data_AF-X1G2B3-F1
#
_entry.id   AF-X1G2B3-F1
#
_cell.length_a   1.000
_cell.length_b   1.000
_cell.length_c   1.000
_cell.angle_alpha   90.00
_cell.angle_beta   90.00
_cell.angle_gamma   90.00
#
_symmetry.space_group_name_H-M   'P 1'
#
loop_
_entity.id
_entity.type
_entity.pdbx_description
1 polymer ?
#
loop_
_entity_poly.entity_id
_entity_poly.type
_entity_poly.pdbx_seq_one_letter_code
_entity_poly.pdbx_strand_id
1 'polypeptide(L)'
;YNWRDVASNPHLYTDKTKINDGYFKGKGWAKKTFHGEWKKEHVIEMLISSGFSRNTVLKLSNYGNNQAFVFSPDQPILLYKYLELEKIKKGGKSRDENTIIKEVSSLNFPELYLSELKTLKSGPDDASNFHRVSARLLSTIFDYQLKNPIIEKEINEGRGRIDIRFQNKNEPGFFKNLKELRDIKCPTIPVECKNCSQDPGNPEFDQLSGRLKPNRGMFGILICRKIENKEKTIDHCKDKIPKKNS
;
A
#
# COMPACT_ATOMS: atom_id res chain seq x y z
N TYR A 1 -30.32 24.55 5.34
CA TYR A 1 -29.27 23.57 5.02
C TYR A 1 -28.05 23.88 5.88
N ASN A 2 -27.84 23.09 6.92
CA ASN A 2 -26.85 23.33 7.97
C ASN A 2 -25.50 22.77 7.50
N TRP A 3 -24.57 23.63 7.11
CA TRP A 3 -23.25 23.24 6.54
C TRP A 3 -22.35 22.51 7.55
N ARG A 4 -22.71 22.52 8.84
CA ARG A 4 -21.97 21.85 9.90
C ARG A 4 -22.10 20.32 9.87
N ASP A 5 -23.17 19.76 9.30
CA ASP A 5 -23.33 18.29 9.19
C ASP A 5 -22.52 17.67 8.05
N VAL A 6 -22.06 18.49 7.09
CA VAL A 6 -21.29 18.03 5.92
C VAL A 6 -19.79 18.09 6.19
N ALA A 7 -19.35 19.04 7.04
CA ALA A 7 -17.97 19.13 7.51
C ALA A 7 -17.63 18.08 8.58
N SER A 8 -18.62 17.52 9.27
CA SER A 8 -18.44 16.61 10.41
C SER A 8 -18.44 15.12 10.04
N ASN A 9 -18.65 14.76 8.76
CA ASN A 9 -18.60 13.37 8.31
C ASN A 9 -17.63 13.18 7.13
N PRO A 10 -16.31 13.17 7.39
CA PRO A 10 -15.27 12.99 6.37
C PRO A 10 -15.35 11.67 5.60
N HIS A 11 -16.12 10.68 6.09
CA HIS A 11 -16.38 9.44 5.37
C HIS A 11 -17.18 9.62 4.07
N LEU A 12 -17.89 10.74 3.90
CA LEU A 12 -18.76 10.99 2.73
C LEU A 12 -18.02 11.58 1.51
N TYR A 13 -16.81 12.15 1.68
CA TYR A 13 -16.10 12.86 0.61
C TYR A 13 -14.73 12.29 0.24
N THR A 14 -14.09 11.51 1.12
CA THR A 14 -12.87 10.79 0.77
C THR A 14 -13.14 9.31 0.76
N ASP A 15 -13.63 8.82 -0.38
CA ASP A 15 -13.50 7.40 -0.69
C ASP A 15 -11.99 7.11 -0.72
N LYS A 16 -11.46 6.45 0.32
CA LYS A 16 -10.02 6.16 0.46
C LYS A 16 -9.44 5.42 -0.74
N THR A 17 -10.30 4.78 -1.51
CA THR A 17 -9.95 4.03 -2.70
C THR A 17 -9.99 4.86 -3.98
N LYS A 18 -10.35 6.15 -3.87
CA LYS A 18 -10.42 7.05 -5.02
C LYS A 18 -9.67 8.36 -4.78
N ILE A 19 -9.02 8.83 -5.83
CA ILE A 19 -8.56 10.21 -5.91
C ILE A 19 -9.33 10.92 -7.03
N ASN A 20 -9.86 12.09 -6.70
CA ASN A 20 -10.42 13.04 -7.66
C ASN A 20 -9.63 14.35 -7.57
N ASP A 21 -9.93 15.31 -8.43
CA ASP A 21 -9.24 16.59 -8.44
C ASP A 21 -9.76 17.57 -7.36
N GLY A 22 -10.70 17.13 -6.51
CA GLY A 22 -11.18 17.79 -5.29
C GLY A 22 -12.17 18.92 -5.52
N TYR A 23 -13.46 18.72 -5.21
CA TYR A 23 -14.49 19.78 -5.21
C TYR A 23 -15.16 19.92 -3.83
N PHE A 24 -15.16 21.15 -3.30
CA PHE A 24 -16.03 21.56 -2.19
C PHE A 24 -17.15 22.47 -2.72
N LYS A 25 -18.43 22.08 -2.53
CA LYS A 25 -19.59 22.92 -2.88
C LYS A 25 -20.09 23.66 -1.64
N GLY A 26 -19.61 24.88 -1.42
CA GLY A 26 -20.18 25.85 -0.48
C GLY A 26 -21.08 26.87 -1.21
N LYS A 27 -21.99 27.54 -0.48
CA LYS A 27 -22.88 28.55 -1.06
C LYS A 27 -22.04 29.70 -1.66
N GLY A 28 -21.96 29.74 -2.99
CA GLY A 28 -21.39 30.83 -3.78
C GLY A 28 -19.97 30.64 -4.31
N TRP A 29 -19.19 29.66 -3.85
CA TRP A 29 -17.79 29.49 -4.29
C TRP A 29 -17.46 28.00 -4.42
N ALA A 30 -17.30 27.52 -5.66
CA ALA A 30 -16.68 26.23 -5.93
C ALA A 30 -15.17 26.41 -5.83
N LYS A 31 -14.56 26.00 -4.71
CA LYS A 31 -13.10 25.98 -4.57
C LYS A 31 -12.61 24.56 -4.79
N LYS A 32 -11.56 24.41 -5.60
CA LYS A 32 -10.86 23.15 -5.83
C LYS A 32 -10.00 22.85 -4.60
N THR A 33 -10.36 21.85 -3.80
CA THR A 33 -9.63 21.49 -2.58
C THR A 33 -9.61 19.98 -2.40
N PHE A 34 -8.44 19.41 -2.09
CA PHE A 34 -8.27 18.01 -1.67
C PHE A 34 -8.56 17.85 -0.16
N HIS A 35 -9.59 18.50 0.37
CA HIS A 35 -9.82 18.52 1.81
C HIS A 35 -10.49 17.23 2.27
N GLY A 36 -9.75 16.43 3.03
CA GLY A 36 -10.26 15.34 3.85
C GLY A 36 -9.61 15.37 5.23
N GLU A 37 -10.33 14.95 6.28
CA GLU A 37 -9.77 14.81 7.62
C GLU A 37 -8.89 13.57 7.69
N TRP A 38 -7.63 13.69 7.24
CA TRP A 38 -6.70 12.59 7.22
C TRP A 38 -5.73 12.68 8.40
N LYS A 39 -5.64 11.59 9.17
CA LYS A 39 -4.52 11.41 10.11
C LYS A 39 -3.22 11.33 9.32
N LYS A 40 -2.12 11.76 9.93
CA LYS A 40 -0.77 11.74 9.36
C LYS A 40 -0.41 10.38 8.76
N GLU A 41 -0.80 9.29 9.42
CA GLU A 41 -0.52 7.93 8.98
C GLU A 41 -1.22 7.63 7.65
N HIS A 42 -2.45 8.10 7.46
CA HIS A 42 -3.20 7.92 6.22
C HIS A 42 -2.53 8.66 5.05
N VAL A 43 -2.02 9.88 5.29
CA VAL A 43 -1.30 10.65 4.27
C VAL A 43 -0.02 9.91 3.85
N ILE A 44 0.75 9.40 4.82
CA ILE A 44 1.97 8.63 4.56
C ILE A 44 1.64 7.36 3.74
N GLU A 45 0.62 6.61 4.15
CA GLU A 45 0.18 5.39 3.47
C GLU A 45 -0.28 5.67 2.03
N MET A 46 -1.01 6.77 1.81
CA MET A 46 -1.43 7.18 0.47
C MET A 46 -0.23 7.55 -0.41
N LEU A 47 0.72 8.33 0.10
CA LEU A 47 1.91 8.74 -0.65
C LEU A 47 2.77 7.52 -1.05
N ILE A 48 2.97 6.58 -0.12
CA ILE A 48 3.65 5.31 -0.41
C ILE A 48 2.90 4.53 -1.49
N SER A 49 1.59 4.39 -1.34
CA SER A 49 0.74 3.71 -2.33
C SER A 49 0.78 4.38 -3.70
N SER A 50 1.00 5.71 -3.74
CA SER A 50 1.08 6.50 -4.97
C SER A 50 2.47 6.53 -5.62
N GLY A 51 3.46 5.84 -5.05
CA GLY A 51 4.81 5.75 -5.60
C GLY A 51 5.84 6.70 -4.99
N PHE A 52 5.58 7.24 -3.80
CA PHE A 52 6.57 8.04 -3.08
C PHE A 52 7.21 7.23 -1.94
N SER A 53 8.51 7.28 -1.77
CA SER A 53 9.15 6.78 -0.55
C SER A 53 9.33 7.90 0.47
N ARG A 54 9.28 7.58 1.77
CA ARG A 54 9.55 8.58 2.81
C ARG A 54 11.06 8.73 2.99
N ASN A 55 11.57 9.95 2.82
CA ASN A 55 12.95 10.27 3.15
C ASN A 55 13.09 10.48 4.67
N THR A 56 13.89 9.64 5.31
CA THR A 56 14.13 9.68 6.76
C THR A 56 15.50 10.25 7.13
N VAL A 57 16.34 10.50 6.12
CA VAL A 57 17.70 11.01 6.28
C VAL A 57 17.73 12.53 6.25
N LEU A 58 16.94 13.14 5.36
CA LEU A 58 16.87 14.59 5.22
C LEU A 58 16.13 15.19 6.42
N LYS A 59 16.89 15.76 7.35
CA LYS A 59 16.37 16.55 8.46
C LYS A 59 16.25 18.00 8.00
N LEU A 60 15.03 18.53 7.95
CA LEU A 60 14.79 19.95 7.69
C LEU A 60 15.22 20.75 8.93
N SER A 61 16.52 21.02 9.05
CA SER A 61 17.18 21.52 10.26
C SER A 61 16.83 22.97 10.62
N ASN A 62 16.29 23.76 9.68
CA ASN A 62 16.17 25.21 9.83
C ASN A 62 14.76 25.71 10.15
N TYR A 63 13.81 24.83 10.47
CA TYR A 63 12.43 25.22 10.73
C TYR A 63 11.88 24.63 12.04
N GLY A 64 12.44 24.97 13.20
CA GLY A 64 11.84 24.73 14.52
C GLY A 64 11.24 23.32 14.75
N ASN A 65 10.11 23.25 15.47
CA ASN A 65 9.33 22.01 15.73
C ASN A 65 8.56 21.49 14.48
N ASN A 66 9.04 21.74 13.26
CA ASN A 66 8.25 21.38 12.06
C ASN A 66 7.99 19.88 11.98
N GLN A 67 6.71 19.54 11.85
CA GLN A 67 6.21 18.20 11.59
C GLN A 67 6.27 17.83 10.10
N ALA A 68 7.14 18.48 9.33
CA ALA A 68 7.22 18.29 7.88
C ALA A 68 7.89 16.95 7.55
N PHE A 69 7.29 16.20 6.62
CA PHE A 69 7.83 14.96 6.08
C PHE A 69 8.28 15.16 4.65
N VAL A 70 9.45 14.64 4.32
CA VAL A 70 10.00 14.67 2.97
C VAL A 70 9.74 13.33 2.31
N PHE A 71 9.26 13.38 1.08
CA PHE A 71 8.99 12.20 0.27
C PHE A 71 9.71 12.32 -1.07
N SER A 72 10.33 11.21 -1.49
CA SER A 72 11.03 11.13 -2.76
C SER A 72 10.12 10.51 -3.82
N PRO A 73 10.07 11.07 -5.03
CA PRO A 73 9.35 10.52 -6.19
C PRO A 73 10.16 9.39 -6.86
N ASP A 74 10.67 8.45 -6.07
CA ASP A 74 11.66 7.46 -6.52
C ASP A 74 11.04 6.19 -7.11
N GLN A 75 9.71 6.08 -7.11
CA GLN A 75 8.96 5.02 -7.76
C GLN A 75 8.10 5.59 -8.89
N PRO A 76 7.61 4.76 -9.83
CA PRO A 76 6.61 5.19 -10.79
C PRO A 76 5.40 5.79 -10.07
N ILE A 77 5.29 7.11 -10.15
CA ILE A 77 4.19 7.85 -9.52
C ILE A 77 2.97 7.70 -10.40
N LEU A 78 1.97 7.02 -9.87
CA LEU A 78 0.72 6.74 -10.57
C LEU A 78 0.01 8.03 -10.97
N LEU A 79 0.12 9.09 -10.17
CA LEU A 79 -0.48 10.39 -10.45
C LEU A 79 -0.01 10.99 -11.78
N TYR A 80 1.24 10.77 -12.22
CA TYR A 80 1.71 11.28 -13.52
C TYR A 80 1.00 10.62 -14.70
N LYS A 81 0.64 9.34 -14.56
CA LYS A 81 -0.06 8.59 -15.60
C LYS A 81 -1.54 8.96 -15.70
N TYR A 82 -2.17 9.33 -14.59
CA TYR A 82 -3.63 9.44 -14.52
C TYR A 82 -4.17 10.85 -14.24
N LEU A 83 -3.42 11.76 -13.62
CA LEU A 83 -3.91 13.12 -13.32
C LEU A 83 -3.58 14.16 -14.41
N GLU A 84 -3.15 13.73 -15.60
CA GLU A 84 -2.77 14.63 -16.72
C GLU A 84 -1.96 15.86 -16.23
N LEU A 85 -1.01 15.65 -15.31
CA LEU A 85 -0.35 16.74 -14.56
C LEU A 85 0.35 17.75 -15.48
N GLU A 86 0.74 17.33 -16.69
CA GLU A 86 1.29 18.22 -17.72
C GLU A 86 0.27 19.25 -18.25
N LYS A 87 -1.02 18.93 -18.29
CA LYS A 87 -2.08 19.90 -18.58
C LYS A 87 -2.27 20.90 -17.42
N ILE A 88 -2.07 20.44 -16.19
CA ILE A 88 -2.10 21.31 -15.00
C ILE A 88 -0.87 22.23 -14.95
N LYS A 89 0.32 21.75 -15.32
CA LYS A 89 1.54 22.58 -15.45
C LYS A 89 1.38 23.69 -16.49
N LYS A 90 0.61 23.47 -17.56
CA LYS A 90 0.25 24.50 -18.55
C LYS A 90 -0.83 25.48 -18.07
N GLY A 91 -1.39 25.27 -16.87
CA GLY A 91 -2.50 26.04 -16.29
C GLY A 91 -2.13 27.37 -15.65
N GLY A 92 -1.06 28.04 -16.10
CA GLY A 92 -0.80 29.43 -15.78
C GLY A 92 -1.57 30.36 -16.73
N LYS A 93 -2.87 30.55 -16.49
CA LYS A 93 -3.81 31.47 -17.19
C LYS A 93 -4.39 30.97 -18.53
N SER A 94 -5.50 30.24 -18.47
CA SER A 94 -6.63 30.54 -19.37
C SER A 94 -7.67 31.30 -18.53
N ARG A 95 -7.91 32.56 -18.87
CA ARG A 95 -8.88 33.47 -18.23
C ARG A 95 -10.23 33.41 -18.96
N ASP A 96 -10.78 32.22 -19.13
CA ASP A 96 -12.16 32.08 -19.61
C ASP A 96 -13.01 31.48 -18.49
N GLU A 97 -13.87 32.33 -17.93
CA GLU A 97 -14.82 31.99 -16.87
C GLU A 97 -15.84 30.93 -17.30
N ASN A 98 -16.01 30.72 -18.62
CA ASN A 98 -16.93 29.74 -19.18
C ASN A 98 -16.26 28.40 -19.48
N THR A 99 -14.95 28.26 -19.29
CA THR A 99 -14.26 26.99 -19.45
C THR A 99 -14.61 26.06 -18.28
N ILE A 100 -15.58 25.17 -18.50
CA ILE A 100 -15.90 24.08 -17.56
C ILE A 100 -14.71 23.11 -17.54
N ILE A 101 -13.93 23.14 -16.46
CA ILE A 101 -12.94 22.09 -16.18
C ILE A 101 -13.73 20.83 -15.86
N LYS A 102 -13.80 19.89 -16.81
CA LYS A 102 -14.41 18.58 -16.59
C LYS A 102 -13.73 17.91 -15.41
N GLU A 103 -14.54 17.43 -14.46
CA GLU A 103 -14.07 16.61 -13.34
C GLU A 103 -13.20 15.48 -13.90
N VAL A 104 -11.99 15.34 -13.37
CA VAL A 104 -11.16 14.19 -13.70
C VAL A 104 -11.91 12.97 -13.18
N SER A 105 -12.23 12.03 -14.06
CA SER A 105 -12.91 10.78 -13.71
C SER A 105 -12.28 10.20 -12.44
N SER A 106 -13.08 9.98 -11.40
CA SER A 106 -12.58 9.46 -10.13
C SER A 106 -11.75 8.20 -10.37
N LEU A 107 -10.50 8.19 -9.94
CA LEU A 107 -9.59 7.08 -10.19
C LEU A 107 -9.72 6.04 -9.09
N ASN A 108 -10.14 4.82 -9.43
CA ASN A 108 -10.24 3.71 -8.49
C ASN A 108 -8.88 3.01 -8.32
N PHE A 109 -8.20 3.22 -7.18
CA PHE A 109 -6.87 2.67 -6.90
C PHE A 109 -6.77 1.13 -7.10
N PRO A 110 -7.67 0.31 -6.54
CA PRO A 110 -7.73 -1.12 -6.84
C PRO A 110 -7.70 -1.47 -8.33
N GLU A 111 -8.51 -0.77 -9.15
CA GLU A 111 -8.56 -1.00 -10.61
C GLU A 111 -7.23 -0.60 -11.27
N LEU A 112 -6.63 0.49 -10.82
CA LEU A 112 -5.31 0.93 -11.29
C LEU A 112 -4.23 -0.10 -10.97
N TYR A 113 -4.17 -0.59 -9.73
CA TYR A 113 -3.21 -1.61 -9.31
C TYR A 113 -3.42 -2.93 -10.06
N LEU A 114 -4.68 -3.32 -10.32
CA LEU A 114 -5.00 -4.49 -11.13
C LEU A 114 -4.57 -4.31 -12.59
N SER A 115 -4.74 -3.11 -13.14
CA SER A 115 -4.27 -2.80 -14.51
C SER A 115 -2.75 -2.87 -14.61
N GLU A 116 -2.04 -2.34 -13.61
CA GLU A 116 -0.58 -2.42 -13.52
C GLU A 116 -0.13 -3.88 -13.42
N LEU A 117 -0.74 -4.67 -12.52
CA LEU A 117 -0.45 -6.09 -12.36
C LEU A 117 -0.57 -6.88 -13.67
N LYS A 118 -1.61 -6.60 -14.46
CA LYS A 118 -1.86 -7.26 -15.76
C LYS A 118 -0.80 -6.94 -16.82
N THR A 119 -0.09 -5.82 -16.70
CA THR A 119 0.98 -5.44 -17.63
C THR A 119 2.34 -6.07 -17.30
N LEU A 120 2.53 -6.50 -16.04
CA LEU A 120 3.79 -7.08 -15.59
C LEU A 120 3.99 -8.48 -16.18
N LYS A 121 5.17 -8.74 -16.74
CA LYS A 121 5.55 -10.07 -17.22
C LYS A 121 5.94 -10.97 -16.04
N SER A 122 5.72 -12.27 -16.18
CA SER A 122 6.33 -13.26 -15.30
C SER A 122 7.85 -13.29 -15.54
N GLY A 123 8.62 -13.52 -14.50
CA GLY A 123 10.08 -13.63 -14.56
C GLY A 123 10.80 -12.65 -13.64
N PRO A 124 12.14 -12.72 -13.61
CA PRO A 124 12.96 -11.88 -12.74
C PRO A 124 12.92 -10.38 -13.11
N ASP A 125 12.78 -10.07 -14.41
CA ASP A 125 12.85 -8.69 -14.92
C ASP A 125 11.81 -7.76 -14.30
N ASP A 126 10.61 -8.27 -14.04
CA ASP A 126 9.49 -7.53 -13.43
C ASP A 126 9.28 -7.86 -11.95
N ALA A 127 10.21 -8.57 -11.30
CA ALA A 127 10.04 -9.01 -9.90
C ALA A 127 9.88 -7.82 -8.94
N SER A 128 10.74 -6.80 -9.05
CA SER A 128 10.63 -5.61 -8.19
C SER A 128 9.34 -4.81 -8.44
N ASN A 129 8.86 -4.76 -9.68
CA ASN A 129 7.56 -4.16 -10.00
C ASN A 129 6.40 -4.97 -9.40
N PHE A 130 6.51 -6.29 -9.43
CA PHE A 130 5.55 -7.19 -8.81
C PHE A 130 5.51 -7.02 -7.28
N HIS A 131 6.66 -6.81 -6.62
CA HIS A 131 6.73 -6.50 -5.18
C HIS A 131 5.95 -5.21 -4.85
N ARG A 132 6.13 -4.16 -5.66
CA ARG A 132 5.47 -2.87 -5.44
C ARG A 132 3.97 -2.94 -5.59
N VAL A 133 3.49 -3.56 -6.66
CA VAL A 133 2.05 -3.74 -6.89
C VAL A 133 1.44 -4.63 -5.82
N SER A 134 2.14 -5.70 -5.42
CA SER A 134 1.71 -6.58 -4.32
C SER A 134 1.61 -5.82 -2.99
N ALA A 135 2.58 -4.96 -2.68
CA ALA A 135 2.55 -4.13 -1.46
C ALA A 135 1.34 -3.18 -1.46
N ARG A 136 1.04 -2.54 -2.60
CA ARG A 136 -0.14 -1.67 -2.78
C ARG A 136 -1.44 -2.47 -2.58
N LEU A 137 -1.60 -3.60 -3.27
CA LEU A 137 -2.78 -4.46 -3.17
C LEU A 137 -3.01 -4.97 -1.74
N LEU A 138 -1.95 -5.44 -1.06
CA LEU A 138 -2.07 -5.89 0.33
C LEU A 138 -2.43 -4.74 1.28
N SER A 139 -1.87 -3.55 1.07
CA SER A 139 -2.22 -2.36 1.87
C SER A 139 -3.70 -2.01 1.71
N THR A 140 -4.26 -2.19 0.50
CA THR A 140 -5.68 -1.99 0.23
C THR A 140 -6.56 -3.10 0.83
N ILE A 141 -6.21 -4.37 0.65
CA ILE A 141 -6.99 -5.52 1.15
C ILE A 141 -7.05 -5.51 2.68
N PHE A 142 -5.92 -5.22 3.32
CA PHE A 142 -5.79 -5.14 4.76
C PHE A 142 -5.70 -3.69 5.23
N ASP A 143 -6.49 -2.80 4.61
CA ASP A 143 -6.61 -1.42 5.03
C ASP A 143 -6.93 -1.40 6.54
N TYR A 144 -6.38 -0.41 7.24
CA TYR A 144 -6.41 -0.27 8.69
C TYR A 144 -5.76 -1.37 9.53
N GLN A 145 -5.30 -2.48 8.96
CA GLN A 145 -4.65 -3.55 9.72
C GLN A 145 -3.13 -3.61 9.52
N LEU A 146 -2.63 -3.18 8.36
CA LEU A 146 -1.20 -3.11 8.06
C LEU A 146 -0.71 -1.65 7.99
N LYS A 147 0.55 -1.41 8.38
CA LYS A 147 1.27 -0.14 8.18
C LYS A 147 2.72 -0.37 7.79
N ASN A 148 3.37 0.74 7.40
CA ASN A 148 4.81 0.85 7.22
C ASN A 148 5.37 -0.26 6.33
N PRO A 149 4.84 -0.46 5.11
CA PRO A 149 5.44 -1.38 4.16
C PRO A 149 6.89 -0.97 3.91
N ILE A 150 7.81 -1.94 4.00
CA ILE A 150 9.16 -1.83 3.47
C ILE A 150 9.30 -2.86 2.38
N ILE A 151 9.50 -2.39 1.16
CA ILE A 151 9.77 -3.22 -0.02
C ILE A 151 11.26 -3.53 -0.05
N GLU A 152 11.61 -4.78 -0.35
CA GLU A 152 12.98 -5.30 -0.48
C GLU A 152 13.85 -4.99 0.74
N LYS A 153 13.35 -5.35 1.93
CA LYS A 153 14.07 -5.11 3.18
C LYS A 153 15.29 -6.01 3.27
N GLU A 154 16.48 -5.41 3.26
CA GLU A 154 17.72 -6.09 3.56
C GLU A 154 17.74 -6.70 4.97
N ILE A 155 18.37 -7.86 5.08
CA ILE A 155 18.58 -8.60 6.33
C ILE A 155 20.00 -9.18 6.37
N ASN A 156 20.46 -9.56 7.56
CA ASN A 156 21.74 -10.23 7.78
C ASN A 156 22.93 -9.49 7.12
N GLU A 157 23.00 -8.17 7.29
CA GLU A 157 24.07 -7.32 6.73
C GLU A 157 24.14 -7.43 5.19
N GLY A 158 22.98 -7.39 4.53
CA GLY A 158 22.86 -7.43 3.08
C GLY A 158 22.93 -8.82 2.45
N ARG A 159 23.12 -9.89 3.23
CA ARG A 159 23.18 -11.28 2.73
C ARG A 159 21.83 -11.86 2.31
N GLY A 160 20.74 -11.12 2.49
CA GLY A 160 19.43 -11.51 2.00
C GLY A 160 18.44 -10.37 2.09
N ARG A 161 17.23 -10.63 1.59
CA ARG A 161 16.12 -9.68 1.68
C ARG A 161 14.80 -10.37 1.98
N ILE A 162 13.86 -9.61 2.51
CA ILE A 162 12.44 -9.94 2.56
C ILE A 162 11.76 -9.06 1.51
N ASP A 163 11.02 -9.65 0.57
CA ASP A 163 10.46 -8.91 -0.56
C ASP A 163 9.52 -7.78 -0.11
N ILE A 164 8.65 -8.03 0.87
CA ILE A 164 7.89 -6.97 1.54
C ILE A 164 7.76 -7.28 3.03
N ARG A 165 7.86 -6.26 3.87
CA ARG A 165 7.57 -6.37 5.30
C ARG A 165 6.58 -5.32 5.76
N PHE A 166 5.48 -5.76 6.37
CA PHE A 166 4.54 -4.90 7.05
C PHE A 166 4.70 -4.95 8.58
N GLN A 167 4.15 -3.94 9.25
CA GLN A 167 3.85 -3.98 10.67
C GLN A 167 2.35 -4.16 10.86
N ASN A 168 1.96 -5.07 11.75
CA ASN A 168 0.58 -5.25 12.16
C ASN A 168 0.18 -4.09 13.11
N LYS A 169 -0.93 -3.42 12.83
CA LYS A 169 -1.48 -2.36 13.69
C LYS A 169 -2.14 -2.90 14.96
N ASN A 170 -2.42 -4.22 15.01
CA ASN A 170 -3.18 -4.89 16.07
C ASN A 170 -4.61 -4.33 16.20
N GLU A 171 -5.18 -3.90 15.08
CA GLU A 171 -6.55 -3.42 14.97
C GLU A 171 -7.53 -4.60 14.79
N PRO A 172 -8.83 -4.44 15.14
CA PRO A 172 -9.84 -5.47 14.93
C PRO A 172 -9.84 -6.01 13.49
N GLY A 173 -9.86 -7.35 13.36
CA GLY A 173 -9.83 -8.03 12.07
C GLY A 173 -8.99 -9.30 12.09
N PHE A 174 -8.55 -9.71 10.90
CA PHE A 174 -7.84 -10.97 10.66
C PHE A 174 -6.62 -11.14 11.56
N PHE A 175 -5.69 -10.18 11.59
CA PHE A 175 -4.43 -10.37 12.33
C PHE A 175 -4.60 -10.31 13.85
N LYS A 176 -5.55 -9.52 14.36
CA LYS A 176 -5.90 -9.53 15.78
C LYS A 176 -6.55 -10.86 16.18
N ASN A 177 -7.43 -11.40 15.32
CA ASN A 177 -8.03 -12.72 15.53
C ASN A 177 -6.99 -13.85 15.53
N LEU A 178 -5.94 -13.78 14.69
CA LEU A 178 -4.84 -14.74 14.74
C LEU A 178 -4.17 -14.77 16.12
N LYS A 179 -3.90 -13.60 16.70
CA LYS A 179 -3.30 -13.48 18.03
C LYS A 179 -4.26 -13.96 19.12
N GLU A 180 -5.49 -13.43 19.14
CA GLU A 180 -6.41 -13.62 20.26
C GLU A 180 -7.11 -14.99 20.25
N LEU A 181 -7.40 -15.54 19.06
CA LEU A 181 -8.14 -16.80 18.93
C LEU A 181 -7.26 -18.01 18.67
N ARG A 182 -5.99 -17.83 18.28
CA ARG A 182 -5.08 -18.91 17.89
C ARG A 182 -3.68 -18.80 18.52
N ASP A 183 -3.42 -17.78 19.35
CA ASP A 183 -2.11 -17.47 19.94
C ASP A 183 -0.97 -17.33 18.90
N ILE A 184 -1.31 -16.89 17.69
CA ILE A 184 -0.32 -16.66 16.62
C ILE A 184 0.11 -15.20 16.68
N LYS A 185 1.21 -14.95 17.39
CA LYS A 185 1.83 -13.61 17.48
C LYS A 185 2.36 -13.19 16.11
N CYS A 186 1.94 -12.04 15.61
CA CYS A 186 2.33 -11.52 14.29
C CYS A 186 2.55 -10.00 14.29
N PRO A 187 3.50 -9.46 15.09
CA PRO A 187 3.76 -8.01 15.12
C PRO A 187 4.38 -7.49 13.82
N THR A 188 5.10 -8.35 13.09
CA THR A 188 5.55 -8.09 11.73
C THR A 188 5.04 -9.18 10.79
N ILE A 189 4.69 -8.78 9.57
CA ILE A 189 4.18 -9.67 8.53
C ILE A 189 5.20 -9.67 7.37
N PRO A 190 6.09 -10.67 7.29
CA PRO A 190 6.90 -10.88 6.10
C PRO A 190 6.02 -11.39 4.96
N VAL A 191 6.31 -10.88 3.77
CA VAL A 191 5.70 -11.31 2.52
C VAL A 191 6.81 -11.65 1.55
N GLU A 192 6.74 -12.85 0.98
CA GLU A 192 7.62 -13.28 -0.10
C GLU A 192 6.79 -13.32 -1.38
N CYS A 193 7.36 -12.86 -2.49
CA CYS A 193 6.66 -12.64 -3.74
C CYS A 193 7.29 -13.48 -4.85
N LYS A 194 6.49 -14.39 -5.42
CA LYS A 194 6.89 -15.22 -6.55
C LYS A 194 6.27 -14.72 -7.84
N ASN A 195 7.06 -13.98 -8.60
CA ASN A 195 6.71 -13.51 -9.95
C ASN A 195 6.94 -14.59 -11.04
N CYS A 196 6.54 -15.84 -10.84
CA CYS A 196 6.64 -16.89 -11.87
C CYS A 196 5.27 -17.45 -12.26
N SER A 197 5.23 -18.16 -13.38
CA SER A 197 4.00 -18.78 -13.91
C SER A 197 3.71 -20.17 -13.35
N GLN A 198 4.59 -20.68 -12.48
CA GLN A 198 4.49 -22.00 -11.86
C GLN A 198 4.06 -21.85 -10.40
N ASP A 199 3.51 -22.93 -9.84
CA ASP A 199 3.21 -23.00 -8.42
C ASP A 199 4.49 -22.85 -7.58
N PRO A 200 4.42 -22.18 -6.42
CA PRO A 200 5.54 -22.14 -5.50
C PRO A 200 5.91 -23.55 -5.04
N GLY A 201 7.21 -23.84 -4.98
CA GLY A 201 7.74 -25.10 -4.48
C GLY A 201 8.29 -24.96 -3.07
N ASN A 202 8.91 -26.04 -2.58
CA ASN A 202 9.56 -26.08 -1.27
C ASN A 202 10.48 -24.87 -0.99
N PRO A 203 11.35 -24.41 -1.92
CA PRO A 203 12.25 -23.30 -1.65
C PRO A 203 11.54 -22.02 -1.22
N GLU A 204 10.38 -21.70 -1.83
CA GLU A 204 9.59 -20.51 -1.49
C GLU A 204 8.99 -20.61 -0.09
N PHE A 205 8.47 -21.78 0.30
CA PHE A 205 7.94 -22.00 1.64
C PHE A 205 9.05 -22.06 2.71
N ASP A 206 10.21 -22.62 2.37
CA ASP A 206 11.41 -22.62 3.22
C ASP A 206 11.90 -21.20 3.48
N GLN A 207 11.96 -20.37 2.43
CA GLN A 207 12.33 -18.97 2.55
C GLN A 207 11.37 -18.23 3.49
N LEU A 208 10.06 -18.34 3.27
CA LEU A 208 9.06 -17.66 4.10
C LEU A 208 9.08 -18.17 5.55
N SER A 209 9.06 -19.48 5.75
CA SER A 209 9.07 -20.08 7.10
C SER A 209 10.35 -19.73 7.87
N GLY A 210 11.50 -19.63 7.19
CA GLY A 210 12.73 -19.13 7.77
C GLY A 210 12.67 -17.67 8.24
N ARG A 211 11.68 -16.88 7.79
CA ARG A 211 11.41 -15.52 8.31
C ARG A 211 10.63 -15.54 9.62
N LEU A 212 9.90 -16.61 9.90
CA LEU A 212 9.00 -16.72 11.04
C LEU A 212 9.80 -17.07 12.30
N LYS A 213 9.63 -16.29 13.36
CA LYS A 213 10.28 -16.50 14.65
C LYS A 213 9.35 -16.10 15.79
N PRO A 214 9.39 -16.78 16.96
CA PRO A 214 8.53 -16.44 18.10
C PRO A 214 8.61 -14.96 18.53
N ASN A 215 9.78 -14.35 18.38
CA ASN A 215 10.03 -12.95 18.73
C ASN A 215 9.74 -11.93 17.62
N ARG A 216 9.59 -12.35 16.36
CA ARG A 216 9.35 -11.45 15.20
C ARG A 216 7.95 -11.60 14.60
N GLY A 217 7.36 -12.77 14.72
CA GLY A 217 6.06 -13.13 14.17
C GLY A 217 6.06 -14.56 13.64
N MET A 218 4.93 -15.24 13.84
CA MET A 218 4.68 -16.63 13.45
C MET A 218 3.70 -16.74 12.27
N PHE A 219 3.46 -15.63 11.57
CA PHE A 219 2.60 -15.57 10.39
C PHE A 219 3.29 -14.78 9.29
N GLY A 220 3.16 -15.25 8.05
CA GLY A 220 3.66 -14.59 6.84
C GLY A 220 2.79 -14.92 5.63
N ILE A 221 2.99 -14.20 4.53
CA ILE A 221 2.19 -14.34 3.30
C ILE A 221 3.12 -14.71 2.14
N LEU A 222 2.75 -15.72 1.35
CA LEU A 222 3.39 -16.00 0.07
C LEU A 222 2.45 -15.55 -1.04
N ILE A 223 2.89 -14.60 -1.86
CA ILE A 223 2.14 -14.13 -3.04
C ILE A 223 2.73 -14.79 -4.27
N CYS A 224 1.89 -15.39 -5.11
CA CYS A 224 2.28 -15.95 -6.40
C CYS A 224 1.22 -15.57 -7.46
N ARG A 225 1.58 -15.67 -8.74
CA ARG A 225 0.65 -15.36 -9.84
C ARG A 225 -0.42 -16.42 -10.06
N LYS A 226 -0.11 -17.67 -9.72
CA LYS A 226 -0.94 -18.82 -10.02
C LYS A 226 -0.77 -19.89 -8.94
N ILE A 227 -1.86 -20.59 -8.68
CA ILE A 227 -1.91 -21.83 -7.91
C ILE A 227 -2.73 -22.81 -8.75
N GLU A 228 -2.07 -23.76 -9.40
CA GLU A 228 -2.68 -24.86 -10.16
C GLU A 228 -3.10 -25.98 -9.21
N ASN A 229 -2.19 -26.41 -8.32
CA ASN A 229 -2.43 -27.44 -7.33
C ASN A 229 -2.55 -26.83 -5.92
N LYS A 230 -3.78 -26.47 -5.57
CA LYS A 230 -4.12 -25.89 -4.28
C LYS A 230 -3.87 -26.84 -3.11
N GLU A 231 -4.11 -28.14 -3.28
CA GLU A 231 -3.92 -29.14 -2.22
C GLU A 231 -2.44 -29.25 -1.86
N LYS A 232 -1.57 -29.40 -2.86
CA LYS A 232 -0.12 -29.42 -2.68
C LYS A 232 0.41 -28.13 -2.03
N THR A 233 -0.12 -26.98 -2.43
CA THR A 233 0.21 -25.68 -1.82
C THR A 233 -0.17 -25.64 -0.33
N ILE A 234 -1.34 -26.19 0.03
CA ILE A 234 -1.79 -26.29 1.42
C ILE A 234 -0.90 -27.26 2.21
N ASP A 235 -0.50 -28.38 1.61
CA ASP A 235 0.37 -29.35 2.27
C ASP A 235 1.76 -28.76 2.56
N HIS A 236 2.33 -27.99 1.62
CA HIS A 236 3.54 -27.21 1.89
C HIS A 236 3.38 -26.26 3.08
N CYS A 237 2.23 -25.60 3.24
CA CYS A 237 1.96 -24.77 4.41
C CYS A 237 1.91 -25.59 5.72
N LYS A 238 1.25 -26.75 5.70
CA LYS A 238 1.14 -27.65 6.87
C LYS A 238 2.51 -28.16 7.31
N ASP A 239 3.37 -28.51 6.36
CA ASP A 239 4.72 -29.00 6.63
C ASP A 239 5.60 -27.99 7.38
N LYS A 240 5.27 -26.69 7.30
CA LYS A 240 5.99 -25.61 8.00
C LYS A 240 5.39 -25.23 9.35
N ILE A 241 4.27 -25.84 9.75
CA ILE A 241 3.72 -25.61 11.08
C ILE A 241 4.64 -26.26 12.10
N PRO A 242 5.15 -25.51 13.11
CA PRO A 242 5.96 -26.10 14.17
C PRO A 242 5.18 -27.22 14.85
N LYS A 243 5.73 -28.44 14.82
CA LYS A 243 5.16 -29.54 15.60
C LYS A 243 5.30 -29.15 17.08
N LYS A 244 4.20 -29.15 17.83
CA LYS A 244 4.29 -29.09 19.29
C LYS A 244 5.06 -30.33 19.72
N ASN A 245 6.18 -30.15 20.41
CA ASN A 245 6.81 -31.26 21.12
C ASN A 245 5.78 -31.74 22.14
N SER A 246 5.27 -32.95 21.94
CA SER A 246 4.46 -33.70 22.88
C SER A 246 5.28 -34.02 24.13
#